data_AF-A0A933G2F4-F1
#
_entry.id   AF-A0A933G2F4-F1
#
_cell.length_a   1.000
_cell.length_b   1.000
_cell.length_c   1.000
_cell.angle_alpha   90.00
_cell.angle_beta   90.00
_cell.angle_gamma   90.00
#
_symmetry.space_group_name_H-M   'P 1'
#
loop_
_entity.id
_entity.type
_entity.pdbx_description
1 polymer ?
#
loop_
_entity_poly.entity_id
_entity_poly.type
_entity_poly.pdbx_seq_one_letter_code
_entity_poly.pdbx_strand_id
1 'polypeptide(L)'
;MIDDAALRERLAGLSGSARRLLDYVAALDGVARYAVLRHLARVTEEDMVVDLRECVDAGALTPVAGEPNTYAFATDGVRALVVREAGEERLGRLRARAESARRRVEGA
;
A
#
# COMPACT_ATOMS: atom_id res chain seq x y z
N MET A 1 -6.95 17.73 12.99
CA MET A 1 -6.69 16.33 13.40
C MET A 1 -7.75 15.48 12.73
N ILE A 2 -7.35 14.56 11.84
CA ILE A 2 -8.27 13.54 11.34
C ILE A 2 -8.64 12.65 12.53
N ASP A 3 -9.92 12.33 12.67
CA ASP A 3 -10.39 11.40 13.70
C ASP A 3 -9.87 9.99 13.37
N ASP A 4 -8.90 9.52 14.16
CA ASP A 4 -8.32 8.18 14.04
C ASP A 4 -9.39 7.09 14.09
N ALA A 5 -10.52 7.30 14.76
CA ALA A 5 -11.61 6.31 14.84
C ALA A 5 -12.36 6.18 13.51
N ALA A 6 -12.75 7.31 12.91
CA ALA A 6 -13.40 7.33 11.59
C ALA A 6 -12.47 6.78 10.50
N LEU A 7 -11.18 7.09 10.59
CA LEU A 7 -10.19 6.54 9.67
C LEU A 7 -10.02 5.03 9.84
N ARG A 8 -9.96 4.52 11.08
CA ARG A 8 -9.91 3.07 11.35
C ARG A 8 -11.14 2.36 10.83
N GLU A 9 -12.33 2.89 11.07
CA GLU A 9 -13.58 2.31 10.58
C GLU A 9 -13.57 2.19 9.04
N ARG A 10 -13.13 3.25 8.36
CA ARG A 10 -12.96 3.26 6.90
C ARG A 10 -11.97 2.20 6.43
N LEU A 11 -10.80 2.08 7.05
CA LEU A 11 -9.82 1.04 6.69
C LEU A 11 -10.30 -0.38 7.08
N ALA A 12 -11.12 -0.50 8.11
CA ALA A 12 -11.74 -1.76 8.52
C ALA A 12 -12.85 -2.22 7.55
N GLY A 13 -13.32 -1.35 6.66
CA GLY A 13 -14.19 -1.72 5.54
C GLY A 13 -13.46 -2.39 4.37
N LEU A 14 -12.12 -2.27 4.31
CA LEU A 14 -11.34 -2.82 3.22
C LEU A 14 -11.31 -4.36 3.24
N SER A 15 -11.24 -4.95 2.06
CA SER A 15 -10.95 -6.36 1.84
C SER A 15 -9.60 -6.75 2.43
N GLY A 16 -9.42 -8.05 2.72
CA GLY A 16 -8.17 -8.55 3.27
C GLY A 16 -6.97 -8.42 2.32
N SER A 17 -7.21 -8.44 1.01
CA SER A 17 -6.19 -8.24 -0.03
C SER A 17 -5.82 -6.77 -0.16
N ALA A 18 -6.80 -5.85 -0.16
CA ALA A 18 -6.53 -4.41 -0.13
C ALA A 18 -5.77 -3.97 1.14
N ARG A 19 -6.10 -4.49 2.33
CA ARG A 19 -5.30 -4.20 3.55
C ARG A 19 -3.86 -4.70 3.42
N ARG A 20 -3.67 -5.89 2.84
CA ARG A 20 -2.33 -6.43 2.58
C ARG A 20 -1.56 -5.59 1.57
N LEU A 21 -2.24 -4.99 0.60
CA LEU A 21 -1.65 -4.04 -0.33
C LEU A 21 -1.10 -2.80 0.40
N LEU A 22 -1.86 -2.25 1.36
CA LEU A 22 -1.38 -1.14 2.20
C LEU A 22 -0.10 -1.50 2.97
N ASP A 23 0.01 -2.74 3.48
CA ASP A 23 1.23 -3.20 4.14
C ASP A 23 2.44 -3.22 3.19
N TYR A 24 2.23 -3.58 1.91
CA TYR A 24 3.31 -3.54 0.91
C TYR A 24 3.74 -2.11 0.60
N VAL A 25 2.79 -1.17 0.48
CA VAL A 25 3.10 0.25 0.29
C VAL A 25 3.85 0.80 1.51
N ALA A 26 3.43 0.46 2.72
CA ALA A 26 4.13 0.83 3.96
C ALA A 26 5.55 0.26 4.03
N ALA A 27 5.75 -0.97 3.55
CA ALA A 27 7.08 -1.59 3.47
C ALA A 27 7.99 -0.98 2.39
N LEU A 28 7.43 -0.23 1.43
CA LEU A 28 8.12 0.52 0.39
C LEU A 28 8.20 2.02 0.75
N ASP A 29 8.44 2.31 2.02
CA ASP A 29 8.55 3.67 2.59
C ASP A 29 7.31 4.56 2.43
N GLY A 30 6.19 4.03 1.94
CA GLY A 30 4.93 4.75 1.75
C GLY A 30 4.65 5.18 0.30
N VAL A 31 5.50 4.80 -0.65
CA VAL A 31 5.30 5.07 -2.09
C VAL A 31 5.66 3.82 -2.89
N ALA A 32 4.78 3.40 -3.80
CA ALA A 32 5.00 2.19 -4.56
C ALA A 32 4.48 2.28 -6.00
N ARG A 33 5.26 1.73 -6.93
CA ARG A 33 4.84 1.54 -8.33
C ARG A 33 3.97 0.29 -8.47
N TYR A 34 2.95 0.36 -9.32
CA TYR A 34 2.06 -0.74 -9.68
C TYR A 34 2.81 -2.04 -9.99
N ALA A 35 3.87 -1.96 -10.80
CA ALA A 35 4.64 -3.13 -11.22
C ALA A 35 5.33 -3.83 -10.02
N VAL A 36 5.80 -3.06 -9.03
CA VAL A 36 6.39 -3.61 -7.80
C VAL A 36 5.32 -4.26 -6.93
N LEU A 37 4.16 -3.59 -6.77
CA LEU A 37 3.02 -4.14 -6.02
C LEU A 37 2.52 -5.45 -6.62
N ARG A 38 2.37 -5.52 -7.95
CA ARG A 38 1.99 -6.74 -8.68
C ARG A 38 2.98 -7.87 -8.46
N HIS A 39 4.28 -7.58 -8.54
CA HIS A 39 5.33 -8.57 -8.27
C HIS A 39 5.27 -9.10 -6.83
N LEU A 40 4.97 -8.22 -5.86
CA LEU A 40 4.88 -8.59 -4.45
C LEU A 40 3.64 -9.42 -4.13
N ALA A 41 2.46 -8.96 -4.57
CA ALA A 41 1.19 -9.58 -4.26
C ALA A 41 1.03 -10.95 -4.92
N ARG A 42 1.65 -11.17 -6.10
CA ARG A 42 1.51 -12.40 -6.89
C ARG A 42 0.04 -12.74 -7.21
N VAL A 43 -0.76 -11.71 -7.43
CA VAL A 43 -2.17 -11.81 -7.85
C VAL A 43 -2.32 -11.50 -9.32
N THR A 44 -3.51 -11.73 -9.87
CA THR A 44 -3.82 -11.34 -11.25
C THR A 44 -3.81 -9.82 -11.42
N GLU A 45 -3.73 -9.35 -12.66
CA GLU A 45 -3.86 -7.92 -12.96
C GLU A 45 -5.19 -7.35 -12.48
N GLU A 46 -6.26 -8.09 -12.74
CA GLU A 46 -7.62 -7.71 -12.40
C GLU A 46 -7.79 -7.54 -10.89
N ASP A 47 -7.35 -8.53 -10.10
CA ASP A 47 -7.42 -8.46 -8.63
C ASP A 47 -6.60 -7.28 -8.08
N MET A 48 -5.40 -7.05 -8.63
CA MET A 48 -4.57 -5.91 -8.21
C MET A 48 -5.24 -4.56 -8.52
N VAL A 49 -5.90 -4.44 -9.67
CA VAL A 49 -6.64 -3.22 -10.04
C VAL A 49 -7.84 -3.02 -9.11
N VAL A 50 -8.53 -4.09 -8.73
CA VAL A 50 -9.62 -4.04 -7.74
C VAL A 50 -9.11 -3.58 -6.39
N ASP A 51 -8.05 -4.19 -5.86
CA ASP A 51 -7.46 -3.82 -4.56
C ASP A 51 -6.97 -2.35 -4.55
N LEU A 52 -6.34 -1.91 -5.64
CA LEU A 52 -5.88 -0.51 -5.78
C LEU A 52 -7.03 0.47 -5.83
N ARG A 53 -8.08 0.18 -6.60
CA ARG A 53 -9.29 1.02 -6.64
C ARG A 53 -9.94 1.11 -5.28
N GLU A 54 -10.08 -0.02 -4.60
CA GLU A 54 -10.63 -0.07 -3.25
C GLU A 54 -9.83 0.81 -2.27
N CYS A 55 -8.50 0.74 -2.32
CA CYS A 55 -7.64 1.59 -1.50
C CYS A 55 -7.75 3.08 -1.85
N VAL A 56 -7.92 3.43 -3.13
CA VAL A 56 -8.05 4.83 -3.59
C VAL A 56 -9.42 5.39 -3.24
N ASP A 57 -10.49 4.63 -3.47
CA ASP A 57 -11.87 5.02 -3.17
C ASP A 57 -12.08 5.18 -1.66
N ALA A 58 -11.45 4.31 -0.86
CA ALA A 58 -11.40 4.47 0.59
C ALA A 58 -10.48 5.60 1.05
N GLY A 59 -9.83 6.35 0.15
CA GLY A 59 -8.92 7.45 0.47
C GLY A 59 -7.73 7.02 1.33
N ALA A 60 -7.28 5.77 1.17
CA ALA A 60 -6.07 5.25 1.82
C ALA A 60 -4.83 5.52 0.95
N LEU A 61 -4.96 5.33 -0.37
CA LEU A 61 -3.92 5.63 -1.35
C LEU A 61 -4.36 6.75 -2.31
N THR A 62 -3.38 7.39 -2.94
CA THR A 62 -3.60 8.36 -4.01
C THR A 62 -2.55 8.17 -5.10
N PRO A 63 -2.89 8.34 -6.39
CA PRO A 63 -1.89 8.42 -7.46
C PRO A 63 -0.92 9.58 -7.22
N VAL A 64 0.37 9.36 -7.49
CA VAL A 64 1.40 10.39 -7.38
C VAL A 64 1.40 11.25 -8.64
N ALA A 65 1.28 12.57 -8.47
CA ALA A 65 1.26 13.51 -9.57
C ALA A 65 2.60 13.50 -10.34
N GLY A 66 2.53 13.32 -11.66
CA GLY A 66 3.73 13.28 -12.51
C GLY A 66 4.44 11.92 -12.54
N GLU A 67 3.98 10.92 -11.76
CA GLU A 67 4.57 9.58 -11.72
C GLU A 67 3.52 8.52 -12.11
N PRO A 68 3.41 8.17 -13.40
CA PRO A 68 2.43 7.20 -13.86
C PRO A 68 2.53 5.86 -13.13
N ASN A 69 1.38 5.29 -12.78
CA ASN A 69 1.26 4.02 -12.09
C ASN A 69 1.98 3.96 -10.73
N THR A 70 2.13 5.11 -10.06
CA THR A 70 2.74 5.21 -8.74
C THR A 70 1.70 5.70 -7.74
N TYR A 71 1.70 5.08 -6.56
CA TYR A 71 0.71 5.33 -5.52
C TYR A 71 1.43 5.62 -4.20
N ALA A 72 0.92 6.59 -3.46
CA ALA A 72 1.37 6.93 -2.11
C ALA A 72 0.19 6.91 -1.15
N PHE A 73 0.45 6.91 0.16
CA PHE A 73 -0.61 7.15 1.13
C PHE A 73 -1.25 8.52 0.92
N ALA A 74 -2.57 8.59 1.02
CA ALA A 74 -3.31 9.84 0.78
C ALA A 74 -2.95 10.95 1.77
N THR A 75 -2.57 10.58 3.01
CA THR A 75 -2.05 11.50 4.03
C THR A 75 -1.05 10.80 4.94
N ASP A 76 -0.22 11.56 5.64
CA ASP A 76 0.68 11.04 6.68
C ASP A 76 -0.07 10.35 7.83
N GLY A 77 -1.28 10.80 8.16
CA GLY A 77 -2.12 10.18 9.18
C GLY A 77 -2.54 8.75 8.81
N VAL A 78 -2.88 8.52 7.53
CA VAL A 78 -3.17 7.17 7.01
C VAL A 78 -1.93 6.29 7.10
N ARG A 79 -0.78 6.80 6.64
CA ARG A 79 0.49 6.08 6.70
C ARG A 79 0.83 5.67 8.14
N ALA A 80 0.75 6.61 9.08
CA ALA A 80 1.05 6.37 10.49
C ALA A 80 0.12 5.31 11.09
N LEU A 81 -1.19 5.36 10.77
CA LEU A 81 -2.15 4.37 11.24
C LEU A 81 -1.82 2.97 10.69
N VAL A 82 -1.62 2.84 9.38
CA VAL A 82 -1.31 1.56 8.74
C VAL A 82 0.00 0.98 9.30
N VAL A 83 1.04 1.79 9.45
CA VAL A 83 2.32 1.34 10.00
C VAL A 83 2.15 0.83 11.44
N ARG A 84 1.39 1.56 12.26
CA ARG A 84 1.11 1.18 13.64
C ARG A 84 0.32 -0.13 13.73
N GLU A 85 -0.67 -0.35 12.86
CA GLU A 85 -1.50 -1.55 12.86
C GLU A 85 -0.80 -2.77 12.25
N ALA A 86 0.03 -2.57 11.23
CA ALA A 86 0.83 -3.65 10.66
C ALA A 86 1.87 -4.16 11.67
N GLY A 87 2.47 -3.26 12.43
CA GLY A 87 3.52 -3.54 13.40
C GLY A 87 4.91 -3.71 12.78
N GLU A 88 5.95 -3.31 13.51
CA GLU A 88 7.34 -3.31 13.02
C GLU A 88 7.85 -4.69 12.62
N GLU A 89 7.45 -5.75 13.34
CA GLU A 89 7.89 -7.11 13.03
C GLU A 89 7.39 -7.57 11.66
N ARG A 90 6.12 -7.28 11.35
CA ARG A 90 5.48 -7.64 10.09
C ARG A 90 6.08 -6.82 8.95
N LEU A 91 6.21 -5.51 9.13
CA LEU A 91 6.81 -4.63 8.13
C LEU A 91 8.28 -4.97 7.90
N GLY A 92 9.04 -5.29 8.94
CA GLY A 92 10.43 -5.72 8.83
C GLY A 92 10.61 -6.93 7.92
N ARG A 93 9.76 -7.96 8.05
CA ARG A 93 9.77 -9.12 7.13
C ARG A 93 9.39 -8.74 5.71
N LEU A 94 8.46 -7.80 5.54
CA LEU A 94 8.02 -7.35 4.22
C LEU A 94 9.05 -6.48 3.51
N ARG A 95 9.78 -5.61 4.23
CA ARG A 95 10.79 -4.70 3.68
C ARG A 95 11.84 -5.44 2.84
N ALA A 96 12.40 -6.53 3.35
CA ALA A 96 13.38 -7.33 2.60
C ALA A 96 12.82 -7.89 1.27
N ARG A 97 11.57 -8.36 1.29
CA ARG A 97 10.88 -8.85 0.08
C ARG A 97 10.55 -7.70 -0.87
N ALA A 98 10.11 -6.57 -0.33
CA ALA A 98 9.76 -5.35 -1.03
C ALA A 98 10.96 -4.75 -1.79
N GLU A 99 12.10 -4.62 -1.12
CA GLU A 99 13.36 -4.17 -1.74
C GLU A 99 13.84 -5.13 -2.84
N SER A 100 13.71 -6.44 -2.61
CA SER A 100 14.06 -7.45 -3.63
C SER A 100 13.18 -7.31 -4.87
N ALA A 101 11.87 -7.09 -4.70
CA ALA A 101 10.95 -6.84 -5.81
C ALA A 101 11.27 -5.52 -6.52
N ARG A 102 11.52 -4.44 -5.77
CA ARG A 102 11.90 -3.13 -6.29
C ARG A 102 13.14 -3.23 -7.18
N ARG A 103 14.21 -3.86 -6.70
CA ARG A 103 15.45 -4.08 -7.48
C ARG A 103 15.22 -4.85 -8.78
N ARG A 104 14.34 -5.85 -8.78
CA ARG A 104 14.05 -6.65 -9.99
C ARG A 104 13.21 -5.90 -11.02
N VAL A 105 12.29 -5.05 -10.57
CA VAL A 105 11.32 -4.36 -11.43
C VAL A 105 11.84 -3.01 -11.92
N GLU A 106 12.59 -2.29 -11.07
CA GLU A 106 13.09 -0.93 -11.36
C GLU A 106 14.57 -0.91 -11.76
N GLY A 107 15.33 -1.96 -11.45
CA GLY A 107 16.75 -2.09 -11.82
C GLY A 107 16.99 -2.75 -13.18
N ALA A 108 15.94 -3.01 -13.95
CA ALA A 108 15.96 -3.51 -15.33
C ALA A 108 15.60 -2.37 -16.29
#